data_AF-A0A931G768-F1
#
_entry.id   AF-A0A931G768-F1
#
_cell.length_a   1.000
_cell.length_b   1.000
_cell.length_c   1.000
_cell.angle_alpha   90.00
_cell.angle_beta   90.00
_cell.angle_gamma   90.00
#
_symmetry.space_group_name_H-M   'P 1'
#
loop_
_entity.id
_entity.type
_entity.pdbx_description
1 polymer ?
#
loop_
_entity_poly.entity_id
_entity_poly.type
_entity_poly.pdbx_seq_one_letter_code
_entity_poly.pdbx_strand_id
1 'polypeptide(L)'
;MKIYGMDIPLNGYRQTAFPSRDTSTAFDHVFNRELAALQKTSEMSLDSGKTDDKARMLSQGDGILTLLETYAADLENPGKTLKQMAPLVEAIDHEVTRLEEKANARFSRDEALMDWVNELSLTARVATVKFHRGDFL
;
A
#
# COMPACT_ATOMS: atom_id res chain seq x y z
N MET A 1 -83.54 20.44 -46.04
CA MET A 1 -82.96 19.13 -45.65
C MET A 1 -81.60 19.42 -45.03
N LYS A 2 -81.48 19.33 -43.69
CA LYS A 2 -80.24 19.60 -42.94
C LYS A 2 -79.41 18.31 -42.84
N ILE A 3 -78.11 18.39 -43.14
CA ILE A 3 -76.96 17.75 -42.44
C ILE A 3 -75.68 18.08 -43.27
N TYR A 4 -74.89 19.09 -42.90
CA TYR A 4 -73.78 19.12 -41.91
C TYR A 4 -72.59 18.18 -42.22
N GLY A 5 -71.46 18.82 -42.51
CA GLY A 5 -70.17 18.58 -41.84
C GLY A 5 -69.43 17.28 -42.15
N MET A 6 -68.34 17.41 -42.94
CA MET A 6 -67.18 16.54 -42.77
C MET A 6 -66.69 16.64 -41.32
N ASP A 7 -66.48 15.51 -40.65
CA ASP A 7 -65.34 15.31 -39.76
C ASP A 7 -65.05 13.81 -39.68
N ILE A 8 -63.92 13.43 -40.27
CA ILE A 8 -63.35 12.09 -40.23
C ILE A 8 -62.69 11.95 -38.85
N PRO A 9 -63.08 11.01 -37.98
CA PRO A 9 -62.38 10.82 -36.72
C PRO A 9 -60.99 10.22 -36.95
N LEU A 10 -59.97 11.02 -36.63
CA LEU A 10 -58.58 10.64 -36.52
C LEU A 10 -58.38 9.54 -35.47
N ASN A 11 -57.86 8.41 -35.94
CA ASN A 11 -56.91 7.52 -35.28
C ASN A 11 -57.03 7.37 -33.74
N GLY A 12 -57.86 6.41 -33.30
CA GLY A 12 -57.92 5.98 -31.92
C GLY A 12 -56.77 5.06 -31.55
N TYR A 13 -55.67 5.62 -31.03
CA TYR A 13 -54.77 4.88 -30.16
C TYR A 13 -54.92 5.39 -28.73
N ARG A 14 -55.59 4.56 -27.92
CA ARG A 14 -55.76 4.74 -26.48
C ARG A 14 -54.39 4.52 -25.82
N GLN A 15 -53.72 5.59 -25.42
CA GLN A 15 -52.49 5.51 -24.64
C GLN A 15 -52.86 5.10 -23.21
N THR A 16 -52.70 3.81 -22.88
CA THR A 16 -52.80 3.35 -21.49
C THR A 16 -51.58 3.87 -20.76
N ALA A 17 -51.78 4.83 -19.86
CA ALA A 17 -50.77 5.25 -18.90
C ALA A 17 -50.41 4.05 -18.02
N PHE A 18 -49.21 3.50 -18.20
CA PHE A 18 -48.64 2.55 -17.26
C PHE A 18 -48.26 3.30 -15.98
N PRO A 19 -48.57 2.81 -14.78
CA PRO A 19 -48.03 3.40 -13.57
C PRO A 19 -46.52 3.17 -13.58
N SER A 20 -45.76 4.26 -13.68
CA SER A 20 -44.32 4.28 -13.45
C SER A 20 -44.08 3.76 -12.03
N ARG A 21 -43.72 2.48 -11.92
CA ARG A 21 -43.33 1.88 -10.65
C ARG A 21 -42.00 2.53 -10.28
N ASP A 22 -42.03 3.38 -9.28
CA ASP A 22 -40.91 4.17 -8.79
C ASP A 22 -39.93 3.26 -8.02
N THR A 23 -39.29 2.33 -8.72
CA THR A 23 -38.32 1.37 -8.15
C THR A 23 -36.90 1.88 -8.20
N SER A 24 -36.65 2.99 -8.92
CA SER A 24 -35.29 3.55 -9.09
C SER A 24 -34.77 4.08 -7.76
N THR A 25 -35.55 4.90 -7.05
CA THR A 25 -35.10 5.54 -5.81
C THR A 25 -34.76 4.53 -4.71
N ALA A 26 -35.60 3.51 -4.50
CA ALA A 26 -35.36 2.50 -3.48
C ALA A 26 -34.10 1.66 -3.75
N PHE A 27 -33.87 1.28 -5.02
CA PHE A 27 -32.66 0.55 -5.40
C PHE A 27 -31.42 1.43 -5.26
N ASP A 28 -31.47 2.66 -5.76
CA ASP A 28 -30.36 3.62 -5.67
C ASP A 28 -29.98 3.90 -4.21
N HIS A 29 -30.96 3.98 -3.31
CA HIS A 29 -30.70 4.15 -1.87
C HIS A 29 -30.04 2.93 -1.24
N VAL A 30 -30.48 1.72 -1.56
CA VAL A 30 -29.86 0.49 -1.05
C VAL A 30 -28.45 0.34 -1.59
N PHE A 31 -28.25 0.52 -2.90
CA PHE A 31 -26.96 0.40 -3.54
C PHE A 31 -25.95 1.43 -3.00
N ASN A 32 -26.34 2.69 -2.88
CA ASN A 32 -25.47 3.72 -2.32
C ASN A 32 -25.18 3.50 -0.83
N ARG A 33 -26.12 2.93 -0.07
CA ARG A 33 -25.88 2.54 1.33
C ARG A 33 -24.86 1.43 1.44
N GLU A 34 -24.97 0.38 0.62
CA GLU A 34 -24.00 -0.72 0.61
C GLU A 34 -22.63 -0.26 0.13
N LEU A 35 -22.55 0.62 -0.88
CA LEU A 35 -21.29 1.24 -1.30
C LEU A 35 -20.65 2.08 -0.19
N ALA A 36 -21.43 2.92 0.50
CA ALA A 36 -20.94 3.71 1.62
C ALA A 36 -20.50 2.82 2.81
N ALA A 37 -21.17 1.69 3.04
CA ALA A 37 -20.78 0.73 4.07
C ALA A 37 -19.45 0.03 3.73
N LEU A 38 -19.21 -0.28 2.45
CA LEU A 38 -17.93 -0.85 1.98
C LEU A 38 -16.79 0.17 2.04
N GLN A 39 -17.04 1.43 1.69
CA GLN A 39 -16.05 2.50 1.83
C GLN A 39 -15.71 2.75 3.30
N LYS A 40 -16.74 2.84 4.17
CA LYS A 40 -16.56 3.05 5.60
C LYS A 40 -15.83 1.90 6.29
N THR A 41 -16.08 0.66 5.89
CA THR A 41 -15.36 -0.52 6.43
C THR A 41 -13.91 -0.57 5.91
N SER A 42 -13.67 -0.15 4.66
CA SER A 42 -12.32 0.03 4.13
C SER A 42 -11.54 1.13 4.88
N GLU A 43 -12.17 2.27 5.16
CA GLU A 43 -11.52 3.41 5.82
C GLU A 43 -11.29 3.19 7.32
N MET A 44 -12.21 2.53 8.03
CA MET A 44 -12.08 2.27 9.48
C MET A 44 -11.04 1.19 9.83
N SER A 45 -10.67 0.30 8.91
CA SER A 45 -9.73 -0.80 9.20
C SER A 45 -8.30 -0.57 8.68
N LEU A 46 -8.05 0.44 7.84
CA LEU A 46 -6.75 0.61 7.18
C LEU A 46 -5.83 1.68 7.80
N ASP A 47 -6.35 2.66 8.54
CA ASP A 47 -5.56 3.87 8.86
C ASP A 47 -4.70 3.76 10.14
N SER A 48 -5.26 3.27 11.25
CA SER A 48 -4.47 3.09 12.49
C SER A 48 -3.40 1.99 12.35
N GLY A 49 -3.70 0.89 11.67
CA GLY A 49 -2.75 -0.22 11.50
C GLY A 49 -1.58 0.13 10.57
N LYS A 50 -1.83 0.93 9.53
CA LYS A 50 -0.79 1.34 8.57
C LYS A 50 0.22 2.32 9.18
N THR A 51 -0.23 3.20 10.06
CA THR A 51 0.65 4.15 10.78
C THR A 51 1.56 3.42 11.76
N ASP A 52 1.01 2.47 12.52
CA ASP A 52 1.79 1.61 13.43
C ASP A 52 2.78 0.72 12.67
N ASP A 53 2.37 0.15 11.55
CA ASP A 53 3.25 -0.67 10.71
C ASP A 53 4.40 0.15 10.12
N LYS A 54 4.13 1.41 9.71
CA LYS A 54 5.16 2.33 9.19
C LYS A 54 6.14 2.69 10.29
N ALA A 55 5.66 3.05 11.49
CA ALA A 55 6.51 3.32 12.64
C ALA A 55 7.40 2.12 13.01
N ARG A 56 6.83 0.90 13.01
CA ARG A 56 7.58 -0.35 13.21
C ARG A 56 8.62 -0.60 12.13
N MET A 57 8.36 -0.17 10.90
CA MET A 57 9.31 -0.35 9.80
C MET A 57 10.47 0.64 9.90
N LEU A 58 10.19 1.90 10.25
CA LEU A 58 11.22 2.89 10.54
C LEU A 58 12.11 2.44 11.70
N SER A 59 11.52 1.96 12.79
CA SER A 59 12.27 1.41 13.93
C SER A 59 13.14 0.20 13.55
N GLN A 60 12.72 -0.63 12.60
CA GLN A 60 13.55 -1.72 12.09
C GLN A 60 14.75 -1.18 11.29
N GLY A 61 14.56 -0.13 10.48
CA GLY A 61 15.69 0.48 9.78
C GLY A 61 16.65 1.21 10.72
N ASP A 62 16.17 1.84 11.79
CA ASP A 62 17.05 2.36 12.86
C ASP A 62 17.93 1.25 13.46
N GLY A 63 17.37 0.05 13.65
CA GLY A 63 18.12 -1.12 14.08
C GLY A 63 19.25 -1.48 13.10
N ILE A 64 18.98 -1.44 11.79
CA ILE A 64 20.01 -1.67 10.76
C ILE A 64 21.08 -0.57 10.79
N LEU A 65 20.69 0.69 10.96
CA LEU A 65 21.64 1.80 11.10
C LEU A 65 22.56 1.60 12.30
N THR A 66 22.02 1.19 13.47
CA THR A 66 22.84 0.86 14.64
C THR A 66 23.80 -0.31 14.37
N LEU A 67 23.38 -1.33 13.62
CA LEU A 67 24.26 -2.42 13.22
C LEU A 67 25.39 -1.94 12.30
N LEU A 68 25.08 -1.04 11.36
CA LEU A 68 26.07 -0.44 10.46
C LEU A 68 27.05 0.48 11.19
N GLU A 69 26.59 1.25 12.17
CA GLU A 69 27.44 2.05 13.07
C GLU A 69 28.38 1.16 13.88
N THR A 70 27.85 0.06 14.45
CA THR A 70 28.65 -0.93 15.18
C THR A 70 29.71 -1.56 14.26
N TYR A 71 29.32 -1.87 13.02
CA TYR A 71 30.22 -2.44 12.02
C TYR A 71 31.34 -1.46 11.65
N ALA A 72 31.02 -0.18 11.44
CA ALA A 72 32.02 0.85 11.19
C ALA A 72 32.98 1.01 12.38
N ALA A 73 32.47 1.02 13.61
CA ALA A 73 33.29 1.09 14.81
C ALA A 73 34.23 -0.13 14.97
N ASP A 74 33.74 -1.33 14.63
CA ASP A 74 34.55 -2.55 14.64
C ASP A 74 35.63 -2.55 13.55
N LEU A 75 35.39 -1.94 12.38
CA LEU A 75 36.39 -1.77 11.32
C LEU A 75 37.53 -0.83 11.75
N GLU A 76 37.23 0.19 12.55
CA GLU A 76 38.23 1.12 13.08
C GLU A 76 39.03 0.52 14.24
N ASN A 77 38.64 -0.66 14.75
CA ASN A 77 39.27 -1.32 15.88
C ASN A 77 40.33 -2.34 15.44
N PRO A 78 41.64 -2.04 15.57
CA PRO A 78 42.71 -2.98 15.17
C PRO A 78 42.75 -4.26 16.03
N GLY A 79 42.03 -4.30 17.16
CA GLY A 79 41.89 -5.48 17.99
C GLY A 79 40.76 -6.43 17.56
N LYS A 80 39.91 -6.04 16.61
CA LYS A 80 38.87 -6.89 16.04
C LYS A 80 39.36 -7.55 14.76
N THR A 81 39.20 -8.87 14.69
CA THR A 81 39.46 -9.63 13.47
C THR A 81 38.21 -9.69 12.59
N LEU A 82 38.40 -9.80 11.28
CA LEU A 82 37.28 -10.02 10.34
C LEU A 82 36.40 -11.21 10.78
N LYS A 83 37.01 -12.30 11.28
CA LYS A 83 36.28 -13.47 11.77
C LYS A 83 35.34 -13.13 12.94
N GLN A 84 35.73 -12.20 13.81
CA GLN A 84 34.88 -11.74 14.92
C GLN A 84 33.75 -10.82 14.46
N MET A 85 33.91 -10.16 13.31
CA MET A 85 32.90 -9.27 12.71
C MET A 85 31.91 -10.03 11.83
N ALA A 86 32.23 -11.25 11.39
CA ALA A 86 31.35 -12.05 10.52
C ALA A 86 29.91 -12.20 11.06
N PRO A 87 29.66 -12.49 12.36
CA PRO A 87 28.29 -12.59 12.88
C PRO A 87 27.51 -11.27 12.79
N LEU A 88 28.21 -10.12 12.91
CA LEU A 88 27.58 -8.81 12.76
C LEU A 88 27.14 -8.56 11.32
N VAL A 89 27.97 -8.96 10.36
CA VAL A 89 27.65 -8.83 8.93
C VAL A 89 26.49 -9.74 8.53
N GLU A 90 26.44 -10.97 9.06
CA GLU A 90 25.30 -11.88 8.89
C GLU A 90 24.00 -11.26 9.47
N ALA A 91 24.08 -10.61 10.63
CA ALA A 91 22.94 -9.92 11.23
C ALA A 91 22.44 -8.75 10.37
N ILE A 92 23.36 -7.96 9.78
CA ILE A 92 23.01 -6.88 8.84
C ILE A 92 22.26 -7.45 7.63
N ASP A 93 22.78 -8.48 6.99
CA ASP A 93 22.17 -9.07 5.78
C ASP A 93 20.78 -9.65 6.07
N HIS A 94 20.62 -10.30 7.22
CA HIS A 94 19.33 -10.83 7.67
C HIS A 94 18.30 -9.72 7.94
N GLU A 95 18.65 -8.67 8.69
CA GLU A 95 17.70 -7.59 9.01
C GLU A 95 17.31 -6.77 7.77
N VAL A 96 18.23 -6.57 6.83
CA VAL A 96 17.97 -5.92 5.54
C VAL A 96 17.01 -6.75 4.69
N THR A 97 17.27 -8.05 4.56
CA THR A 97 16.38 -8.96 3.81
C THR A 97 14.96 -8.93 4.41
N ARG A 98 14.85 -9.00 5.74
CA ARG A 98 13.55 -8.91 6.43
C ARG A 98 12.87 -7.55 6.20
N LEU A 99 13.64 -6.46 6.14
CA LEU A 99 13.11 -5.12 5.89
C LEU A 99 12.52 -5.02 4.48
N GLU A 100 13.27 -5.47 3.47
CA GLU A 100 12.85 -5.47 2.06
C GLU A 100 11.59 -6.31 1.85
N GLU A 101 11.54 -7.52 2.40
CA GLU A 101 10.36 -8.40 2.32
C GLU A 101 9.12 -7.74 2.91
N LYS A 102 9.27 -7.15 4.11
CA LYS A 102 8.17 -6.46 4.80
C LYS A 102 7.71 -5.22 4.05
N ALA A 103 8.65 -4.45 3.49
CA ALA A 103 8.37 -3.24 2.73
C ALA A 103 7.61 -3.56 1.45
N ASN A 104 8.08 -4.54 0.68
CA ASN A 104 7.40 -5.00 -0.52
C ASN A 104 5.99 -5.55 -0.24
N ALA A 105 5.82 -6.30 0.85
CA ALA A 105 4.54 -6.89 1.20
C ALA A 105 3.47 -5.88 1.63
N ARG A 106 3.87 -4.80 2.33
CA ARG A 106 2.91 -3.87 2.98
C ARG A 106 2.91 -2.45 2.43
N PHE A 107 3.99 -2.02 1.78
CA PHE A 107 4.25 -0.63 1.45
C PHE A 107 4.68 -0.40 0.00
N SER A 108 4.48 -1.36 -0.90
CA SER A 108 4.84 -1.25 -2.33
C SER A 108 4.21 -0.06 -3.08
N ARG A 109 3.22 0.63 -2.49
CA ARG A 109 2.59 1.83 -3.05
C ARG A 109 3.04 3.14 -2.38
N ASP A 110 3.85 3.08 -1.33
CA ASP A 110 4.44 4.25 -0.66
C ASP A 110 5.85 4.45 -1.22
N GLU A 111 5.95 5.20 -2.33
CA GLU A 111 7.21 5.40 -3.08
C GLU A 111 8.31 5.98 -2.19
N ALA A 112 8.00 7.00 -1.38
CA ALA A 112 8.99 7.62 -0.50
C ALA A 112 9.54 6.64 0.55
N LEU A 113 8.68 5.77 1.09
CA LEU A 113 9.13 4.75 2.04
C LEU A 113 9.94 3.64 1.36
N MET A 114 9.53 3.24 0.15
CA MET A 114 10.28 2.25 -0.64
C MET A 114 11.65 2.78 -1.05
N ASP A 115 11.76 4.04 -1.45
CA ASP A 115 13.04 4.69 -1.79
C ASP A 115 13.97 4.69 -0.59
N TRP A 116 13.47 5.08 0.59
CA TRP A 116 14.26 5.04 1.83
C TRP A 116 14.73 3.61 2.17
N VAL A 117 13.84 2.60 2.04
CA VAL A 117 14.23 1.19 2.24
C VAL A 117 15.30 0.78 1.24
N ASN A 118 15.17 1.15 -0.03
CA ASN A 118 16.13 0.82 -1.08
C ASN A 118 17.51 1.45 -0.81
N GLU A 119 17.56 2.71 -0.38
CA GLU A 119 18.81 3.40 -0.05
C GLU A 119 19.52 2.74 1.14
N LEU A 120 18.77 2.43 2.20
CA LEU A 120 19.30 1.73 3.38
C LEU A 120 19.81 0.33 3.02
N SER A 121 19.00 -0.42 2.28
CA SER A 121 19.34 -1.75 1.75
C SER A 121 20.61 -1.72 0.91
N LEU A 122 20.71 -0.78 -0.03
CA LEU A 122 21.88 -0.64 -0.90
C LEU A 122 23.13 -0.37 -0.07
N THR A 123 23.05 0.55 0.90
CA THR A 123 24.16 0.90 1.79
C THR A 123 24.64 -0.32 2.58
N ALA A 124 23.70 -1.06 3.17
CA ALA A 124 24.02 -2.25 3.94
C ALA A 124 24.62 -3.38 3.07
N ARG A 125 24.06 -3.60 1.88
CA ARG A 125 24.57 -4.60 0.93
C ARG A 125 25.98 -4.27 0.45
N VAL A 126 26.29 -2.99 0.21
CA VAL A 126 27.64 -2.56 -0.13
C VAL A 126 28.62 -2.88 1.00
N ALA A 127 28.25 -2.64 2.26
CA ALA A 127 29.08 -3.00 3.41
C ALA A 127 29.34 -4.51 3.48
N THR A 128 28.29 -5.33 3.33
CA THR A 128 28.40 -6.81 3.31
C THR A 128 29.28 -7.32 2.16
N VAL A 129 29.14 -6.73 0.95
CA VAL A 129 29.99 -7.10 -0.20
C VAL A 129 31.45 -6.74 0.04
N LYS A 130 31.74 -5.55 0.56
CA LYS A 130 33.10 -5.16 0.96
C LYS A 130 33.67 -6.13 1.99
N PHE A 131 32.83 -6.62 2.90
CA PHE A 131 33.19 -7.65 3.87
C PHE A 131 33.64 -8.96 3.27
N HIS A 132 32.83 -9.54 2.40
CA HIS A 132 33.21 -10.80 1.77
C HIS A 132 34.43 -10.67 0.86
N ARG A 133 34.67 -9.48 0.30
CA ARG A 133 35.85 -9.22 -0.53
C ARG A 133 37.12 -8.95 0.28
N GLY A 134 37.01 -8.69 1.58
CA GLY A 134 38.12 -8.27 2.44
C GLY A 134 38.65 -6.88 2.12
N ASP A 135 37.79 -5.99 1.58
CA ASP A 135 38.16 -4.65 1.11
C ASP A 135 38.22 -3.64 2.28
N PHE A 136 39.19 -3.82 3.18
CA PHE A 136 39.34 -3.05 4.43
C PHE A 136 40.79 -2.68 4.70
N LEU A 137 41.33 -1.76 3.90
CA LEU A 137 42.65 -1.16 4.08
C LEU A 137 42.64 0.26 3.50
#